data_AF-A0A7V9BZ12-F1
#
_entry.id   AF-A0A7V9BZ12-F1
#
_cell.length_a   1.000
_cell.length_b   1.000
_cell.length_c   1.000
_cell.angle_alpha   90.00
_cell.angle_beta   90.00
_cell.angle_gamma   90.00
#
_symmetry.space_group_name_H-M   'P 1'
#
loop_
_entity.id
_entity.type
_entity.pdbx_description
1 polymer ?
#
loop_
_entity_poly.entity_id
_entity_poly.type
_entity_poly.pdbx_seq_one_letter_code
_entity_poly.pdbx_strand_id
1 'polypeptide(L)'
;MTTATAARARPGTGSALRNGSLIMAVAGLGFVGYGVIFFVRNFSDSFLELGIGRNEVDVGKDQIRDFSPQLYDYVGHLHIAVAGFIAAAGVAVAALAWFGVRRGELWAWVTAVVVPVLGLAVALPAHYPNHFDTLGHLGLIYADTLLFVVGAALAFVGLREQGAVK
;
A
#
# COMPACT_ATOMS: atom_id res chain seq x y z
N MET A 1 -21.66 2.94 -50.99
CA MET A 1 -20.34 3.39 -50.52
C MET A 1 -20.57 4.09 -49.18
N THR A 2 -20.47 3.34 -48.07
CA THR A 2 -20.75 3.84 -46.72
C THR A 2 -19.43 4.13 -46.04
N THR A 3 -19.09 5.41 -45.93
CA THR A 3 -17.88 5.88 -45.26
C THR A 3 -18.06 5.71 -43.76
N ALA A 4 -17.38 4.72 -43.18
CA ALA A 4 -17.29 4.60 -41.72
C ALA A 4 -16.32 5.66 -41.21
N THR A 5 -16.84 6.68 -40.53
CA THR A 5 -16.04 7.66 -39.81
C THR A 5 -15.37 6.97 -38.63
N ALA A 6 -14.10 6.57 -38.80
CA ALA A 6 -13.29 6.10 -37.70
C ALA A 6 -13.11 7.26 -36.70
N ALA A 7 -13.83 7.19 -35.57
CA ALA A 7 -13.65 8.10 -34.47
C ALA A 7 -12.19 7.99 -33.99
N ARG A 8 -11.39 9.01 -34.32
CA ARG A 8 -10.00 9.11 -33.90
C ARG A 8 -9.99 9.18 -32.37
N ALA A 9 -9.50 8.12 -31.71
CA ALA A 9 -9.30 8.09 -30.28
C ALA A 9 -8.53 9.36 -29.86
N ARG A 10 -9.07 10.13 -28.92
CA ARG A 10 -8.41 11.36 -28.45
C ARG A 10 -7.04 10.97 -27.88
N PRO A 11 -5.93 11.61 -28.28
CA PRO A 11 -4.58 11.23 -27.87
C PRO A 11 -4.28 11.20 -26.36
N GLY A 12 -5.22 11.58 -25.49
CA GLY A 12 -5.06 11.61 -24.02
C GLY A 12 -5.71 10.44 -23.25
N THR A 13 -6.77 9.81 -23.76
CA THR A 13 -7.64 8.93 -22.95
C THR A 13 -7.01 7.58 -22.57
N GLY A 14 -6.10 7.07 -23.40
CA GLY A 14 -5.28 5.90 -23.06
C GLY A 14 -4.09 6.22 -22.13
N SER A 15 -3.65 7.47 -22.09
CA SER A 15 -2.45 7.89 -21.34
C SER A 15 -2.72 8.00 -19.85
N ALA A 16 -3.86 8.56 -19.45
CA ALA A 16 -4.24 8.71 -18.04
C ALA A 16 -4.43 7.35 -17.36
N LEU A 17 -5.16 6.42 -18.00
CA LEU A 17 -5.35 5.07 -17.48
C LEU A 17 -4.02 4.32 -17.31
N ARG A 18 -3.16 4.38 -18.33
CA ARG A 18 -1.86 3.71 -18.32
C ARG A 18 -0.92 4.29 -17.26
N ASN A 19 -0.86 5.61 -17.12
CA ASN A 19 -0.01 6.26 -16.13
C ASN A 19 -0.56 6.04 -14.71
N GLY A 20 -1.87 6.17 -14.51
CA GLY A 20 -2.52 5.93 -13.23
C GLY A 20 -2.33 4.49 -12.76
N SER A 21 -2.58 3.51 -13.63
CA SER A 21 -2.36 2.08 -13.31
C SER A 21 -0.89 1.76 -13.03
N LEU A 22 0.06 2.39 -13.74
CA LEU A 22 1.48 2.25 -13.44
C LEU A 22 1.83 2.80 -12.05
N ILE A 23 1.36 4.01 -11.72
CA ILE A 23 1.60 4.65 -10.42
C ILE A 23 1.00 3.79 -9.29
N MET A 24 -0.23 3.30 -9.45
CA MET A 24 -0.85 2.37 -8.50
C MET A 24 -0.01 1.10 -8.33
N ALA A 25 0.53 0.55 -9.42
CA ALA A 25 1.36 -0.65 -9.35
C ALA A 25 2.68 -0.38 -8.62
N VAL A 26 3.32 0.76 -8.86
CA VAL A 26 4.54 1.18 -8.14
C VAL A 26 4.25 1.37 -6.66
N ALA A 27 3.13 2.00 -6.29
CA ALA A 27 2.73 2.13 -4.89
C ALA A 27 2.41 0.77 -4.24
N GLY A 28 1.77 -0.16 -4.97
CA GLY A 28 1.62 -1.55 -4.51
C GLY A 28 2.96 -2.22 -4.20
N LEU A 29 3.99 -1.97 -5.01
CA LEU A 29 5.36 -2.42 -4.72
C LEU A 29 6.00 -1.64 -3.54
N GLY A 30 5.60 -0.40 -3.30
CA GLY A 30 5.93 0.38 -2.11
C GLY A 30 5.47 -0.32 -0.82
N PHE A 31 4.22 -0.77 -0.78
CA PHE A 31 3.72 -1.62 0.32
C PHE A 31 4.51 -2.91 0.47
N VAL A 32 4.87 -3.60 -0.62
CA VAL A 32 5.77 -4.78 -0.55
C VAL A 32 7.10 -4.41 0.09
N GLY A 33 7.72 -3.31 -0.34
CA GLY A 33 8.96 -2.79 0.23
C GLY A 33 8.84 -2.52 1.73
N TYR A 34 7.74 -1.89 2.17
CA TYR A 34 7.47 -1.65 3.58
C TYR A 34 7.31 -2.96 4.37
N GLY A 35 6.56 -3.93 3.85
CA GLY A 35 6.44 -5.27 4.43
C GLY A 35 7.79 -5.97 4.56
N VAL A 36 8.68 -5.85 3.57
CA VAL A 36 10.05 -6.39 3.63
C VAL A 36 10.88 -5.70 4.70
N ILE A 37 10.84 -4.37 4.80
CA ILE A 37 11.54 -3.63 5.87
C ILE A 37 11.07 -4.13 7.24
N PHE A 38 9.76 -4.24 7.43
CA PHE A 38 9.15 -4.70 8.67
C PHE A 38 9.58 -6.14 9.02
N PHE A 39 9.55 -7.03 8.03
CA PHE A 39 10.00 -8.42 8.17
C PHE A 39 11.48 -8.51 8.56
N VAL A 40 12.36 -7.77 7.89
CA VAL A 40 13.80 -7.79 8.18
C VAL A 40 14.09 -7.22 9.58
N ARG A 41 13.41 -6.14 9.96
CA ARG A 41 13.58 -5.51 11.28
C ARG A 41 13.32 -6.48 12.42
N ASN A 42 12.30 -7.34 12.29
CA ASN A 42 11.98 -8.38 13.26
C ASN A 42 13.17 -9.30 13.62
N PHE A 43 14.06 -9.58 12.67
CA PHE A 43 15.23 -10.44 12.90
C PHE A 43 16.51 -9.65 13.22
N SER A 44 16.46 -8.33 13.15
CA SER A 44 17.60 -7.44 13.39
C SER A 44 17.67 -6.98 14.85
N ASP A 45 18.68 -6.18 15.18
CA ASP A 45 18.76 -5.50 16.48
C ASP A 45 17.82 -4.28 16.56
N SER A 46 17.31 -3.82 15.41
CA SER A 46 16.27 -2.81 15.29
C SER A 46 14.86 -3.43 15.35
N PHE A 47 14.62 -4.32 16.31
CA PHE A 47 13.41 -5.14 16.46
C PHE A 47 12.09 -4.35 16.45
N LEU A 48 12.10 -3.15 17.05
CA LEU A 48 10.94 -2.26 17.04
C LEU A 48 10.63 -1.79 15.61
N GLU A 49 9.39 -1.39 15.38
CA GLU A 49 8.94 -0.87 14.10
C GLU A 49 9.79 0.32 13.63
N LEU A 50 9.91 0.53 12.32
CA LEU A 50 10.68 1.66 11.79
C LEU A 50 10.14 2.97 12.39
N GLY A 51 11.02 3.86 12.85
CA GLY A 51 10.62 5.14 13.43
C GLY A 51 10.02 5.10 14.84
N ILE A 52 9.89 3.92 15.44
CA ILE A 52 9.55 3.75 16.85
C ILE A 52 10.84 3.55 17.65
N GLY A 53 11.03 4.35 18.70
CA GLY A 53 12.24 4.34 19.51
C GLY A 53 11.94 4.44 21.01
N ARG A 54 12.96 4.82 21.79
CA ARG A 54 12.87 4.90 23.26
C ARG A 54 11.88 5.91 23.81
N ASN A 55 11.42 6.84 22.98
CA ASN A 55 10.41 7.82 23.37
C ASN A 55 9.01 7.20 23.41
N GLU A 56 8.78 6.16 22.60
CA GLU A 56 7.50 5.45 22.48
C GLU A 56 7.53 4.11 23.21
N VAL A 57 8.67 3.40 23.18
CA VAL A 57 8.90 2.13 23.87
C VAL A 57 10.25 2.17 24.57
N ASP A 58 10.25 2.29 25.90
CA ASP A 58 11.44 2.52 26.73
C ASP A 58 12.44 1.35 26.75
N VAL A 59 12.02 0.16 26.29
CA VAL A 59 12.82 -1.07 26.22
C VAL A 59 13.14 -1.49 24.78
N GLY A 60 14.35 -2.01 24.58
CA GLY A 60 14.77 -2.63 23.32
C GLY A 60 14.56 -4.15 23.27
N LYS A 61 14.97 -4.75 22.16
CA LYS A 61 14.89 -6.20 21.88
C LYS A 61 15.36 -7.08 23.05
N ASP A 62 16.58 -6.85 23.52
CA ASP A 62 17.20 -7.70 24.54
C ASP A 62 16.47 -7.58 25.88
N GLN A 63 16.06 -6.36 26.24
CA GLN A 63 15.29 -6.12 27.47
C GLN A 63 13.91 -6.79 27.43
N ILE A 64 13.22 -6.75 26.29
CA ILE A 64 11.94 -7.47 26.10
C ILE A 64 12.15 -8.97 26.24
N ARG A 65 13.21 -9.51 25.61
CA ARG A 65 13.53 -10.94 25.64
C ARG A 65 13.93 -11.42 27.04
N ASP A 66 14.72 -10.64 27.76
CA ASP A 66 15.16 -10.93 29.13
C ASP A 66 13.99 -10.87 30.12
N PHE A 67 13.04 -9.95 29.90
CA PHE A 67 11.82 -9.86 30.70
C PHE A 67 10.90 -11.06 30.45
N SER A 68 10.63 -11.39 29.20
CA SER A 68 9.83 -12.56 28.83
C SER A 68 10.15 -13.04 27.41
N PRO A 69 10.76 -14.23 27.26
CA PRO A 69 10.95 -14.85 25.95
C PRO A 69 9.64 -15.08 25.20
N GLN A 70 8.55 -15.39 25.92
CA GLN A 70 7.23 -15.58 25.32
C GLN A 70 6.65 -14.29 24.75
N LEU A 71 6.85 -13.15 25.44
CA LEU A 71 6.43 -11.86 24.94
C LEU A 71 7.23 -11.47 23.69
N TYR A 72 8.55 -11.69 23.70
CA TYR A 72 9.40 -11.49 22.54
C TYR A 72 8.91 -12.30 21.33
N ASP A 73 8.64 -13.59 21.53
CA ASP A 73 8.15 -14.48 20.45
C ASP A 73 6.75 -14.06 19.97
N TYR A 74 5.88 -13.60 20.87
CA TYR A 74 4.53 -13.14 20.53
C TYR A 74 4.56 -11.85 19.68
N VAL A 75 5.37 -10.86 20.08
CA VAL A 75 5.57 -9.63 19.29
C VAL A 75 6.19 -9.97 17.94
N GLY A 76 7.19 -10.85 17.91
CA GLY A 76 7.83 -11.25 16.66
C GLY A 76 6.89 -12.00 15.71
N HIS A 77 6.01 -12.85 16.25
CA HIS A 77 4.95 -13.50 15.48
C HIS A 77 4.02 -12.48 14.81
N LEU A 78 3.57 -11.46 15.56
CA LEU A 78 2.74 -10.38 15.02
C LEU A 78 3.48 -9.58 13.96
N HIS A 79 4.76 -9.25 14.16
CA HIS A 79 5.56 -8.53 13.16
C HIS A 79 5.63 -9.30 11.84
N ILE A 80 5.93 -10.59 11.89
CA ILE A 80 6.01 -11.45 10.70
C ILE A 80 4.66 -11.55 10.00
N ALA A 81 3.57 -11.75 10.77
CA ALA A 81 2.23 -11.84 10.23
C ALA A 81 1.82 -10.54 9.52
N VAL A 82 2.00 -9.40 10.19
CA VAL A 82 1.69 -8.07 9.65
C VAL A 82 2.52 -7.77 8.41
N ALA A 83 3.84 -8.05 8.44
CA ALA A 83 4.70 -7.92 7.26
C ALA A 83 4.17 -8.73 6.06
N GLY A 84 3.80 -9.98 6.30
CA GLY A 84 3.23 -10.88 5.29
C GLY A 84 1.93 -10.33 4.70
N PHE A 85 1.02 -9.83 5.53
CA PHE A 85 -0.24 -9.24 5.06
C PHE A 85 -0.05 -7.94 4.30
N ILE A 86 0.85 -7.06 4.74
CA ILE A 86 1.20 -5.83 4.01
C ILE A 86 1.76 -6.17 2.63
N ALA A 87 2.71 -7.12 2.56
CA ALA A 87 3.29 -7.55 1.30
C ALA A 87 2.25 -8.21 0.38
N ALA A 88 1.38 -9.07 0.92
CA ALA A 88 0.31 -9.70 0.16
C ALA A 88 -0.68 -8.67 -0.42
N ALA A 89 -1.07 -7.67 0.37
CA ALA A 89 -1.89 -6.56 -0.08
C ALA A 89 -1.19 -5.76 -1.19
N GLY A 90 0.10 -5.45 -1.03
CA GLY A 90 0.92 -4.78 -2.03
C GLY A 90 0.99 -5.55 -3.36
N VAL A 91 1.22 -6.87 -3.30
CA VAL A 91 1.21 -7.75 -4.50
C VAL A 91 -0.16 -7.76 -5.16
N ALA A 92 -1.24 -7.86 -4.39
CA ALA A 92 -2.61 -7.84 -4.92
C ALA A 92 -2.90 -6.51 -5.63
N VAL A 93 -2.57 -5.38 -5.01
CA VAL A 93 -2.70 -4.05 -5.60
C VAL A 93 -1.89 -3.93 -6.88
N ALA A 94 -0.62 -4.35 -6.86
CA ALA A 94 0.26 -4.26 -8.02
C ALA A 94 -0.24 -5.11 -9.20
N ALA A 95 -0.68 -6.33 -8.95
CA ALA A 95 -1.23 -7.21 -9.97
C ALA A 95 -2.56 -6.68 -10.54
N LEU A 96 -3.49 -6.27 -9.68
CA LEU A 96 -4.77 -5.70 -10.10
C LEU A 96 -4.57 -4.42 -10.93
N ALA A 97 -3.67 -3.54 -10.50
CA ALA A 97 -3.34 -2.33 -11.22
C ALA A 97 -2.69 -2.61 -12.58
N TRP A 98 -1.67 -3.48 -12.60
CA TRP A 98 -0.91 -3.77 -13.81
C TRP A 98 -1.72 -4.49 -14.89
N PHE A 99 -2.59 -5.42 -14.48
CA PHE A 99 -3.35 -6.25 -15.41
C PHE A 99 -4.82 -5.81 -15.56
N GLY A 100 -5.55 -5.64 -14.46
CA GLY A 100 -6.98 -5.33 -14.48
C GLY A 100 -7.24 -3.87 -14.83
N VAL A 101 -6.77 -2.95 -13.98
CA VAL A 101 -6.99 -1.50 -14.15
C VAL A 101 -6.46 -1.02 -15.49
N ARG A 102 -5.26 -1.48 -15.88
CA ARG A 102 -4.65 -1.13 -17.17
C ARG A 102 -5.47 -1.53 -18.39
N ARG A 103 -6.33 -2.56 -18.27
CA ARG A 103 -7.26 -3.02 -19.32
C ARG A 103 -8.61 -2.30 -19.29
N GLY A 104 -8.82 -1.37 -18.36
CA GLY A 104 -10.08 -0.62 -18.23
C GLY A 104 -11.12 -1.29 -17.34
N GLU A 105 -10.73 -2.31 -16.56
CA GLU A 105 -11.64 -3.08 -15.73
C GLU A 105 -11.99 -2.33 -14.42
N LEU A 106 -13.21 -1.81 -14.32
CA LEU A 106 -13.65 -1.06 -13.13
C LEU A 106 -13.59 -1.91 -11.85
N TRP A 107 -14.00 -3.18 -11.93
CA TRP A 107 -13.96 -4.07 -10.76
C TRP A 107 -12.54 -4.20 -10.21
N ALA A 108 -11.53 -4.29 -11.08
CA ALA A 108 -10.14 -4.40 -10.66
C ALA A 108 -9.65 -3.11 -10.00
N TRP A 109 -10.10 -1.95 -10.49
CA TRP A 109 -9.81 -0.66 -9.85
C TRP A 109 -10.45 -0.57 -8.47
N VAL A 110 -11.73 -0.94 -8.35
CA VAL A 110 -12.44 -0.96 -7.06
C VAL A 110 -11.74 -1.89 -6.08
N THR A 111 -11.42 -3.12 -6.48
CA THR A 111 -10.71 -4.07 -5.62
C THR A 111 -9.32 -3.55 -5.23
N ALA A 112 -8.56 -2.98 -6.16
CA ALA A 112 -7.23 -2.43 -5.88
C ALA A 112 -7.28 -1.26 -4.88
N VAL A 113 -8.36 -0.47 -4.86
CA VAL A 113 -8.57 0.62 -3.90
C VAL A 113 -9.08 0.10 -2.56
N VAL A 114 -10.05 -0.81 -2.56
CA VAL A 114 -10.68 -1.30 -1.32
C VAL A 114 -9.71 -2.06 -0.44
N VAL A 115 -8.81 -2.87 -1.02
CA VAL A 115 -7.82 -3.67 -0.25
C VAL A 115 -6.98 -2.79 0.70
N PRO A 116 -6.24 -1.77 0.25
CA PRO A 116 -5.46 -0.92 1.14
C PRO A 116 -6.34 -0.02 2.02
N VAL A 117 -7.50 0.44 1.52
CA VAL A 117 -8.42 1.27 2.34
C VAL A 117 -8.90 0.51 3.58
N LEU A 118 -9.27 -0.77 3.44
CA LEU A 118 -9.68 -1.58 4.59
C LEU A 118 -8.52 -1.78 5.58
N GLY A 119 -7.32 -2.06 5.07
CA GLY A 119 -6.13 -2.19 5.92
C GLY A 119 -5.84 -0.90 6.71
N LEU A 120 -5.80 0.24 6.02
CA LEU A 120 -5.52 1.53 6.65
C LEU A 120 -6.63 2.00 7.59
N ALA A 121 -7.90 1.79 7.24
CA ALA A 121 -9.02 2.18 8.09
C ALA A 121 -9.01 1.48 9.45
N VAL A 122 -8.50 0.25 9.51
CA VAL A 122 -8.37 -0.53 10.74
C VAL A 122 -7.06 -0.23 11.47
N ALA A 123 -5.94 -0.22 10.74
CA ALA A 123 -4.61 -0.09 11.34
C ALA A 123 -4.29 1.34 11.79
N LEU A 124 -4.60 2.35 10.97
CA LEU A 124 -4.16 3.73 11.21
C LEU A 124 -4.67 4.30 12.55
N PRO A 125 -5.95 4.10 12.96
CA PRO A 125 -6.43 4.60 14.24
C PRO A 125 -5.66 4.09 15.47
N ALA A 126 -5.06 2.91 15.40
CA ALA A 126 -4.31 2.32 16.52
C ALA A 126 -3.01 3.07 16.85
N HIS A 127 -2.51 3.91 15.94
CA HIS A 127 -1.23 4.59 16.10
C HIS A 127 -1.30 5.85 16.97
N TYR A 128 -2.48 6.48 17.06
CA TYR A 128 -2.61 7.78 17.74
C TYR A 128 -2.67 7.70 19.28
N PRO A 129 -3.42 6.75 19.92
CA PRO A 129 -3.57 6.76 21.38
C PRO A 129 -2.26 6.56 22.15
N ASN A 130 -1.28 5.90 21.54
CA ASN A 130 -0.01 5.54 22.15
C ASN A 130 1.19 6.27 21.50
N HIS A 131 0.96 7.33 20.73
CA HIS A 131 2.00 8.14 20.09
C HIS A 131 2.91 7.38 19.11
N PHE A 132 2.41 6.31 18.50
CA PHE A 132 3.12 5.59 17.43
C PHE A 132 2.99 6.28 16.07
N ASP A 133 2.27 7.39 15.97
CA ASP A 133 2.09 8.19 14.76
C ASP A 133 3.31 9.05 14.38
N THR A 134 4.51 8.65 14.80
CA THR A 134 5.75 9.39 14.52
C THR A 134 5.98 9.52 13.02
N LEU A 135 6.62 10.62 12.59
CA LEU A 135 6.94 10.83 11.18
C LEU A 135 7.88 9.75 10.63
N GLY A 136 8.80 9.23 11.46
CA GLY A 136 9.67 8.13 11.06
C GLY A 136 8.92 6.82 10.84
N HIS A 137 7.81 6.63 11.57
CA HIS A 137 6.99 5.43 11.50
C HIS A 137 5.97 5.49 10.37
N LEU A 138 5.09 6.49 10.37
CA LEU A 138 4.02 6.62 9.37
C LEU A 138 4.42 7.40 8.13
N GLY A 139 5.58 8.09 8.10
CA GLY A 139 5.96 8.96 6.98
C GLY A 139 6.04 8.25 5.64
N LEU A 140 6.61 7.03 5.61
CA LEU A 140 6.64 6.22 4.38
C LEU A 140 5.24 5.76 3.95
N ILE A 141 4.38 5.39 4.91
CA ILE A 141 3.00 5.00 4.63
C ILE A 141 2.20 6.18 4.07
N TYR A 142 2.37 7.39 4.62
CA TYR A 142 1.73 8.59 4.10
C TYR A 142 2.21 8.94 2.69
N ALA A 143 3.52 8.87 2.44
CA ALA A 143 4.08 9.13 1.12
C ALA A 143 3.55 8.15 0.07
N ASP A 144 3.54 6.86 0.39
CA ASP A 144 3.08 5.81 -0.53
C ASP A 144 1.56 5.83 -0.72
N THR A 145 0.80 6.14 0.34
CA THR A 145 -0.66 6.35 0.25
C THR A 145 -0.98 7.53 -0.67
N LEU A 146 -0.26 8.64 -0.55
CA LEU A 146 -0.43 9.79 -1.45
C LEU A 146 -0.13 9.41 -2.90
N LEU A 147 0.97 8.70 -3.14
CA LEU A 147 1.33 8.18 -4.46
C LEU A 147 0.22 7.29 -5.03
N PHE A 148 -0.29 6.35 -4.22
CA PHE A 148 -1.39 5.47 -4.58
C PHE A 148 -2.66 6.24 -4.93
N VAL A 149 -3.06 7.22 -4.13
CA VAL A 149 -4.26 8.05 -4.36
C VAL A 149 -4.14 8.83 -5.66
N VAL A 150 -2.97 9.42 -5.94
CA VAL A 150 -2.71 10.10 -7.22
C VAL A 150 -2.86 9.12 -8.40
N GLY A 151 -2.27 7.93 -8.31
CA GLY A 151 -2.41 6.89 -9.33
C GLY A 151 -3.86 6.45 -9.53
N ALA A 152 -4.59 6.21 -8.44
CA ALA A 152 -5.98 5.78 -8.45
C ALA A 152 -6.89 6.84 -9.07
N ALA A 153 -6.70 8.12 -8.75
CA ALA A 153 -7.45 9.22 -9.32
C ALA A 153 -7.20 9.36 -10.84
N LEU A 154 -5.94 9.28 -11.28
CA LEU A 154 -5.60 9.31 -12.71
C LEU A 154 -6.18 8.13 -13.47
N ALA A 155 -6.12 6.92 -12.89
CA ALA A 155 -6.72 5.73 -13.48
C ALA A 155 -8.24 5.87 -13.58
N PHE A 156 -8.90 6.41 -12.56
CA PHE A 156 -10.34 6.65 -12.57
C PHE A 156 -10.77 7.64 -13.65
N VAL A 157 -10.02 8.72 -13.86
CA VAL A 157 -10.25 9.64 -14.99
C VAL A 157 -10.19 8.89 -16.31
N GLY A 158 -9.15 8.06 -16.51
CA GLY A 158 -9.01 7.24 -17.72
C GLY A 158 -10.16 6.22 -17.91
N LEU A 159 -10.69 5.64 -16.83
CA LEU A 159 -11.84 4.73 -16.86
C LEU A 159 -13.13 5.44 -17.31
N ARG A 160 -13.39 6.65 -16.80
CA ARG A 160 -14.53 7.48 -17.20
C ARG A 160 -14.44 7.85 -18.68
N GLU A 161 -13.26 8.24 -19.13
CA GLU A 161 -13.02 8.61 -20.52
C GLU A 161 -13.21 7.45 -21.51
N GLN A 162 -13.05 6.21 -21.06
CA GLN A 162 -13.30 4.99 -21.84
C GLN A 162 -14.75 4.50 -21.75
N GLY A 163 -15.61 5.17 -20.97
CA GLY A 163 -17.01 4.78 -20.79
C GLY A 163 -17.24 3.61 -19.83
N ALA A 164 -16.21 3.19 -19.08
CA ALA A 164 -16.33 2.14 -18.06
C ALA A 164 -17.11 2.62 -16.82
N VAL A 165 -17.22 3.95 -16.64
CA VAL A 165 -17.99 4.63 -15.59
C VAL A 165 -18.77 5.76 -16.25
N LYS A 166 -20.08 5.85 -15.98
CA LYS A 166 -20.95 6.92 -16.50
C LYS A 166 -20.86 8.16 -15.62
#